data_AF-A0A936NJ95-F1
#
_entry.id   AF-A0A936NJ95-F1
#
_cell.length_a   1.000
_cell.length_b   1.000
_cell.length_c   1.000
_cell.angle_alpha   90.00
_cell.angle_beta   90.00
_cell.angle_gamma   90.00
#
_symmetry.space_group_name_H-M   'P 1'
#
loop_
_entity.id
_entity.type
_entity.pdbx_description
1 polymer ?
#
loop_
_entity_poly.entity_id
_entity_poly.type
_entity_poly.pdbx_seq_one_letter_code
_entity_poly.pdbx_strand_id
1 'polypeptide(L)'
;MSVSTRFFEVLRMISRLWSDLPLLGRLLKAWKRGSYRGLSVRTIVSLAAALLYIISPMDLLPDFIPGIGLLDDAAVLGLLLHSIAQDLAAFRVWEQHDERRSSV
;
A
#
# COMPACT_ATOMS: atom_id res chain seq x y z
N MET A 1 29.96 3.75 12.63
CA MET A 1 28.61 4.32 12.83
C MET A 1 27.92 4.35 11.47
N SER A 2 26.93 3.48 11.21
CA SER A 2 26.30 3.31 9.87
C SER A 2 24.76 3.33 9.97
N VAL A 3 24.24 4.39 10.61
CA VAL A 3 22.80 4.58 10.81
C VAL A 3 22.15 5.29 9.60
N SER A 4 22.94 6.00 8.80
CA SER A 4 22.42 6.90 7.76
C SER A 4 21.76 6.19 6.57
N THR A 5 22.33 5.10 6.04
CA THR A 5 21.83 4.51 4.77
C THR A 5 20.45 3.88 4.90
N ARG A 6 20.17 3.17 6.01
CA ARG A 6 18.87 2.52 6.24
C ARG A 6 17.75 3.54 6.45
N PHE A 7 18.06 4.67 7.08
CA PHE A 7 17.11 5.75 7.29
C PHE A 7 16.69 6.42 5.97
N PHE A 8 17.65 6.72 5.09
CA PHE A 8 17.36 7.31 3.77
C PHE A 8 16.53 6.38 2.87
N GLU A 9 16.74 5.07 2.93
CA GLU A 9 15.90 4.10 2.21
C GLU A 9 14.44 4.13 2.69
N VAL A 10 14.22 4.19 4.01
CA VAL A 10 12.88 4.32 4.58
C VAL A 10 12.22 5.63 4.14
N LEU A 11 12.93 6.75 4.17
CA LEU A 11 12.40 8.03 3.69
C LEU A 11 12.03 8.00 2.20
N ARG A 12 12.86 7.37 1.36
CA ARG A 12 12.54 7.14 -0.05
C ARG A 12 11.30 6.29 -0.22
N MET A 13 11.14 5.25 0.58
CA MET A 13 9.98 4.37 0.54
C MET A 13 8.71 5.14 0.92
N ILE A 14 8.75 5.93 2.00
CA ILE A 14 7.64 6.78 2.42
C ILE A 14 7.28 7.80 1.33
N SER A 15 8.27 8.47 0.75
CA SER A 15 8.05 9.45 -0.34
C SER A 15 7.39 8.82 -1.58
N ARG A 16 7.74 7.58 -1.92
CA ARG A 16 7.07 6.81 -2.99
C ARG A 16 5.61 6.53 -2.64
N LEU A 17 5.33 6.11 -1.41
CA LEU A 17 3.96 5.85 -0.94
C LEU A 17 3.08 7.10 -1.06
N TRP A 18 3.60 8.29 -0.71
CA TRP A 18 2.89 9.55 -0.90
C TRP A 18 2.54 9.82 -2.37
N SER A 19 3.42 9.45 -3.29
CA SER A 19 3.21 9.60 -4.73
C SER A 19 2.17 8.62 -5.30
N ASP A 20 1.97 7.51 -4.61
CA ASP A 20 1.04 6.45 -4.99
C ASP A 20 -0.37 6.65 -4.44
N LEU A 21 -0.58 7.55 -3.46
CA LEU A 21 -1.91 7.87 -2.91
C LEU A 21 -2.96 8.25 -3.97
N PRO A 22 -2.67 9.10 -4.97
CA PRO A 22 -3.63 9.42 -6.03
C PRO A 22 -3.95 8.21 -6.90
N LEU A 23 -2.96 7.33 -7.14
CA LEU A 23 -3.13 6.10 -7.91
C LEU A 23 -4.03 5.11 -7.16
N LEU A 24 -3.84 4.97 -5.84
CA LEU A 24 -4.72 4.20 -4.97
C LEU A 24 -6.16 4.73 -4.98
N GLY A 25 -6.35 6.05 -4.92
CA GLY A 25 -7.67 6.67 -5.00
C GLY A 25 -8.40 6.36 -6.32
N ARG A 26 -7.67 6.36 -7.44
CA ARG A 26 -8.21 5.98 -8.76
C ARG A 26 -8.53 4.49 -8.85
N LEU A 27 -7.67 3.63 -8.31
CA LEU A 27 -7.91 2.19 -8.20
C LEU A 27 -9.17 1.89 -7.37
N LEU A 28 -9.33 2.52 -6.20
CA LEU A 28 -10.54 2.40 -5.37
C LEU A 28 -11.79 2.88 -6.10
N LYS A 29 -11.69 3.99 -6.84
CA LYS A 29 -12.80 4.52 -7.64
C LYS A 29 -13.17 3.58 -8.78
N ALA A 30 -12.20 3.01 -9.49
CA ALA A 30 -12.40 2.04 -10.56
C ALA A 30 -12.97 0.72 -10.03
N TRP A 31 -12.51 0.27 -8.86
CA TRP A 31 -13.04 -0.90 -8.16
C TRP A 31 -14.49 -0.70 -7.69
N LYS A 32 -14.78 0.43 -7.03
CA LYS A 32 -16.15 0.79 -6.59
C LYS A 32 -17.12 0.89 -7.76
N ARG A 33 -16.65 1.35 -8.92
CA ARG A 33 -17.44 1.41 -10.17
C ARG A 33 -17.58 0.05 -10.86
N GLY A 34 -16.84 -0.97 -10.42
CA GLY A 34 -16.83 -2.31 -11.03
C GLY A 34 -16.05 -2.42 -12.33
N SER A 35 -15.45 -1.33 -12.82
CA SER A 35 -14.65 -1.30 -14.05
C SER A 35 -13.32 -2.05 -13.92
N TYR A 36 -12.78 -2.15 -12.70
CA TYR A 36 -11.57 -2.90 -12.40
C TYR A 36 -11.82 -3.92 -11.28
N ARG A 37 -11.69 -5.22 -11.60
CA ARG A 37 -11.82 -6.34 -10.64
C ARG A 37 -10.52 -7.13 -10.46
N GLY A 38 -9.41 -6.63 -10.99
CA GLY A 38 -8.10 -7.30 -10.93
C GLY A 38 -7.40 -7.20 -9.57
N LEU A 39 -8.10 -6.88 -8.49
CA LEU A 39 -7.50 -6.80 -7.15
C LEU A 39 -7.31 -8.19 -6.57
N SER A 40 -6.10 -8.48 -6.10
CA SER A 40 -5.83 -9.69 -5.33
C SER A 40 -6.49 -9.60 -3.95
N VAL A 41 -6.91 -10.75 -3.40
CA VAL A 41 -7.42 -10.86 -2.02
C VAL A 41 -6.42 -10.26 -1.03
N ARG A 42 -5.12 -10.46 -1.28
CA ARG A 42 -4.05 -9.90 -0.46
C ARG A 42 -4.09 -8.38 -0.42
N THR A 43 -4.40 -7.73 -1.54
CA THR A 43 -4.50 -6.27 -1.62
C THR A 43 -5.75 -5.75 -0.99
N ILE A 44 -6.88 -6.47 -1.07
CA ILE A 44 -8.10 -6.11 -0.33
C ILE A 44 -7.83 -6.12 1.17
N VAL A 45 -7.15 -7.16 1.67
CA VAL A 45 -6.70 -7.24 3.06
C VAL A 45 -5.75 -6.09 3.40
N SER A 46 -4.80 -5.78 2.51
CA SER A 46 -3.86 -4.67 2.71
C SER A 46 -4.53 -3.30 2.76
N LEU A 47 -5.51 -3.07 1.89
CA LEU A 47 -6.29 -1.84 1.84
C LEU A 47 -7.16 -1.70 3.08
N ALA A 48 -7.80 -2.79 3.51
CA ALA A 48 -8.60 -2.84 4.72
C ALA A 48 -7.75 -2.53 5.95
N ALA A 49 -6.56 -3.12 6.07
CA ALA A 49 -5.61 -2.84 7.14
C ALA A 49 -5.12 -1.37 7.12
N ALA A 50 -4.82 -0.83 5.95
CA ALA A 50 -4.44 0.58 5.80
C ALA A 50 -5.58 1.56 6.15
N LEU A 51 -6.82 1.22 5.79
CA LEU A 51 -8.02 1.97 6.20
C LEU A 51 -8.26 1.88 7.70
N LEU A 52 -8.09 0.69 8.28
CA LEU A 52 -8.17 0.48 9.73
C LEU A 52 -7.15 1.36 10.45
N TYR A 53 -5.92 1.43 9.93
CA TYR A 53 -4.84 2.28 10.45
C TYR A 53 -5.19 3.79 10.39
N ILE A 54 -5.90 4.24 9.36
CA ILE A 54 -6.35 5.64 9.26
C ILE A 54 -7.49 5.94 10.24
N ILE A 55 -8.44 5.00 10.40
CA ILE A 55 -9.64 5.19 11.24
C ILE A 55 -9.30 5.13 12.73
N SER A 56 -8.46 4.18 13.13
CA SER A 56 -7.95 4.07 14.50
C SER A 56 -6.44 3.86 14.45
N PRO A 57 -5.63 4.93 14.39
CA PRO A 57 -4.17 4.82 14.50
C PRO A 57 -3.72 4.28 15.87
N MET A 58 -4.63 4.23 16.86
CA MET A 58 -4.33 3.90 18.25
C MET A 58 -4.66 2.45 18.65
N ASP A 59 -5.57 1.74 17.95
CA ASP A 59 -5.99 0.38 18.35
C ASP A 59 -5.12 -0.77 17.81
N LEU A 60 -4.09 -0.49 17.01
CA LEU A 60 -3.05 -1.46 16.63
C LEU A 60 -1.75 -1.32 17.44
N LEU A 61 -1.68 -0.29 18.29
CA LEU A 61 -0.58 -0.02 19.21
C LEU A 61 -0.95 -0.17 20.71
N PRO A 62 -2.00 -0.87 21.18
CA PRO A 62 -2.04 -1.24 22.57
C PRO A 62 -1.17 -2.49 22.74
N ASP A 63 -0.07 -2.35 23.49
CA ASP A 63 0.86 -3.39 23.94
C ASP A 63 2.19 -3.57 23.16
N PHE A 64 2.89 -2.46 22.87
CA PHE A 64 4.35 -2.51 22.67
C PHE A 64 5.06 -2.83 23.99
N ILE A 65 4.98 -4.10 24.40
CA ILE A 65 5.77 -4.70 25.46
C ILE A 65 7.24 -4.65 25.02
N PRO A 66 8.14 -4.01 25.79
CA PRO A 66 9.54 -3.90 25.41
C PRO A 66 10.19 -5.29 25.43
N GLY A 67 10.67 -5.78 24.27
CA GLY A 67 11.69 -6.84 24.21
C GLY A 67 11.53 -7.98 23.20
N ILE A 68 10.34 -8.31 22.69
CA ILE A 68 10.18 -9.59 21.92
C ILE A 68 9.35 -9.48 20.61
N GLY A 69 8.50 -8.48 20.39
CA GLY A 69 7.48 -8.52 19.32
C GLY A 69 7.79 -7.89 17.95
N LEU A 70 8.85 -7.09 17.80
CA LEU A 70 8.96 -6.11 16.69
C LEU A 70 9.20 -6.67 15.27
N LEU A 71 9.63 -7.93 15.14
CA LEU A 71 10.07 -8.51 13.86
C LEU A 71 8.91 -9.05 13.00
N ASP A 72 7.86 -9.59 13.62
CA ASP A 72 6.74 -10.19 12.89
C ASP A 72 5.88 -9.11 12.22
N ASP A 73 5.61 -8.01 12.93
CA ASP A 73 4.80 -6.90 12.39
C ASP A 73 5.52 -6.12 11.28
N ALA A 74 6.85 -5.93 11.39
CA ALA A 74 7.63 -5.26 10.34
C ALA A 74 7.67 -6.10 9.05
N ALA A 75 7.71 -7.42 9.17
CA ALA A 75 7.62 -8.34 8.03
C ALA A 75 6.21 -8.29 7.40
N VAL A 76 5.16 -8.31 8.22
CA VAL A 76 3.77 -8.16 7.77
C VAL A 76 3.57 -6.82 7.07
N LEU A 77 4.06 -5.72 7.63
CA LEU A 77 3.98 -4.37 7.03
C LEU A 77 4.76 -4.31 5.71
N GLY A 78 5.95 -4.91 5.65
CA GLY A 78 6.75 -4.99 4.42
C GLY A 78 6.03 -5.78 3.32
N LEU A 79 5.42 -6.91 3.67
CA LEU A 79 4.62 -7.72 2.74
C LEU A 79 3.36 -7.00 2.27
N LEU A 80 2.73 -6.24 3.15
CA LEU A 80 1.56 -5.41 2.87
C LEU A 80 1.90 -4.33 1.83
N LEU A 81 2.97 -3.58 2.08
CA LEU A 81 3.47 -2.54 1.18
C LEU A 81 3.92 -3.12 -0.17
N HIS A 82 4.56 -4.29 -0.17
CA HIS A 82 4.94 -4.98 -1.39
C HIS A 82 3.70 -5.39 -2.22
N SER A 83 2.68 -5.95 -1.58
CA SER A 83 1.42 -6.33 -2.27
C SER A 83 0.73 -5.11 -2.88
N ILE A 84 0.67 -4.00 -2.14
CA ILE A 84 0.08 -2.75 -2.65
C ILE A 84 0.87 -2.25 -3.88
N ALA A 85 2.21 -2.26 -3.81
CA ALA A 85 3.05 -1.82 -4.92
C ALA A 85 2.84 -2.66 -6.20
N GLN A 86 2.66 -3.98 -6.06
CA GLN A 86 2.40 -4.88 -7.20
C GLN A 86 1.05 -4.58 -7.85
N ASP A 87 -0.01 -4.42 -7.06
CA ASP A 87 -1.35 -4.14 -7.59
C ASP A 87 -1.46 -2.74 -8.19
N LEU A 88 -0.73 -1.77 -7.62
CA LEU A 88 -0.60 -0.43 -8.22
C LEU A 88 0.10 -0.47 -9.58
N ALA A 89 1.13 -1.31 -9.72
CA ALA A 89 1.79 -1.50 -11.01
C ALA A 89 0.84 -2.15 -12.03
N ALA A 90 0.12 -3.19 -11.63
CA ALA A 90 -0.88 -3.85 -12.49
C ALA A 90 -2.01 -2.89 -12.91
N PHE A 91 -2.51 -2.09 -11.97
CA PHE A 91 -3.53 -1.07 -12.23
C PHE A 91 -3.02 0.01 -13.17
N ARG A 92 -1.78 0.49 -12.99
CA ARG A 92 -1.18 1.49 -13.87
C ARG A 92 -1.10 0.99 -15.31
N VAL A 93 -0.74 -0.27 -15.51
CA VAL A 93 -0.72 -0.90 -16.84
C VAL A 93 -2.13 -0.96 -17.41
N TRP A 94 -3.11 -1.42 -16.64
CA TRP A 94 -4.51 -1.46 -17.07
C TRP A 94 -5.07 -0.08 -17.44
N GLU A 95 -4.83 0.93 -16.60
CA GLU A 95 -5.30 2.32 -16.80
C GLU A 95 -4.77 2.90 -18.12
N GLN A 96 -3.48 2.68 -18.42
CA GLN A 96 -2.87 3.10 -19.69
C GLN A 96 -3.44 2.37 -20.92
N HIS A 97 -3.93 1.14 -20.77
CA HIS A 97 -4.62 0.41 -21.84
C HIS A 97 -6.06 0.90 -22.03
N ASP A 98 -6.75 1.24 -20.94
CA ASP A 98 -8.13 1.72 -20.99
C ASP A 98 -8.23 3.16 -21.54
N GLU A 99 -7.30 4.04 -21.16
CA GLU A 99 -7.18 5.39 -21.73
C GLU A 99 -6.95 5.34 -23.24
N ARG A 100 -6.09 4.43 -23.71
CA ARG A 100 -5.85 4.23 -25.15
C ARG A 100 -7.04 3.70 -25.93
N ARG A 101 -7.92 2.91 -25.32
CA ARG A 101 -9.19 2.47 -25.96
C ARG A 101 -10.25 3.57 -25.99
N SER A 102 -10.16 4.53 -25.07
CA SER A 102 -11.10 5.65 -24.97
C SER A 102 -10.79 6.78 -25.95
N SER A 103 -9.57 6.82 -26.51
CA SER A 103 -9.08 7.84 -27.43
C SER A 103 -9.07 7.41 -28.91
N VAL A 104 -9.69 6.27 -29.25
CA VAL A 104 -9.80 5.72 -30.60
C VAL A 104 -11.27 5.65 -31.02
#